data_AF-U6DQE6-F1
#
_entry.id   AF-U6DQE6-F1
#
_cell.length_a   1.000
_cell.length_b   1.000
_cell.length_c   1.000
_cell.angle_alpha   90.00
_cell.angle_beta   90.00
_cell.angle_gamma   90.00
#
_symmetry.space_group_name_H-M   'P 1'
#
loop_
_entity.id
_entity.type
_entity.pdbx_description
1 polymer ?
#
loop_
_entity_poly.entity_id
_entity_poly.type
_entity_poly.pdbx_seq_one_letter_code
_entity_poly.pdbx_strand_id
1 'polypeptide(L)'
;MEGMDVDLDPELMQKFSCLGTTDKDVLISEFQRLLGFQLNPAGCAFFLDMTNWNLQAAIGAYYDFESPNISVPSMSFVEDVTIGEGESIPPDTQFIKTWRIQNSGAEAWPPGVCLKYVG
;
A
#
# COMPACT_ATOMS: atom_id res chain seq x y z
N MET A 1 -33.93 -22.60 -8.05
CA MET A 1 -32.77 -22.70 -7.14
C MET A 1 -32.19 -21.30 -7.09
N GLU A 2 -32.84 -20.42 -6.35
CA GLU A 2 -32.42 -19.02 -6.19
C GLU A 2 -31.54 -18.97 -4.94
N GLY A 3 -30.32 -18.49 -5.11
CA GLY A 3 -29.35 -18.33 -4.03
C GLY A 3 -29.88 -17.29 -3.05
N MET A 4 -29.97 -17.67 -1.78
CA MET A 4 -30.08 -16.70 -0.70
C MET A 4 -28.74 -15.97 -0.64
N ASP A 5 -28.68 -14.78 -1.25
CA ASP A 5 -27.69 -13.78 -0.88
C ASP A 5 -27.97 -13.42 0.57
N VAL A 6 -27.14 -13.98 1.45
CA VAL A 6 -27.16 -13.66 2.86
C VAL A 6 -26.45 -12.33 2.98
N ASP A 7 -27.21 -11.23 2.89
CA ASP A 7 -26.75 -9.91 3.32
C ASP A 7 -26.47 -9.97 4.83
N LEU A 8 -25.31 -10.50 5.17
CA LEU A 8 -24.81 -10.55 6.53
C LEU A 8 -24.45 -9.12 6.91
N ASP A 9 -25.33 -8.52 7.71
CA ASP A 9 -25.20 -7.17 8.25
C ASP A 9 -23.77 -6.95 8.82
N PRO A 10 -22.98 -6.00 8.27
CA PRO A 10 -21.65 -5.67 8.76
C PRO A 10 -21.63 -5.32 10.24
N GLU A 11 -22.69 -4.69 10.77
CA GLU A 11 -22.81 -4.40 12.20
C GLU A 11 -23.01 -5.67 13.03
N LEU A 12 -23.69 -6.67 12.46
CA LEU A 12 -23.89 -7.97 13.09
C LEU A 12 -22.61 -8.80 13.07
N MET A 13 -21.85 -8.80 11.98
CA MET A 13 -20.52 -9.40 11.93
C MET A 13 -19.54 -8.70 12.89
N GLN A 14 -19.63 -7.37 13.03
CA GLN A 14 -18.88 -6.62 14.03
C GLN A 14 -19.29 -7.04 15.46
N LYS A 15 -20.58 -7.21 15.74
CA LYS A 15 -21.08 -7.73 17.03
C LYS A 15 -20.63 -9.17 17.30
N PHE A 16 -20.55 -10.03 16.27
CA PHE A 16 -20.00 -11.38 16.39
C PHE A 16 -18.48 -11.39 16.57
N SER A 17 -17.76 -10.41 16.02
CA SER A 17 -16.32 -10.25 16.24
C SER A 17 -15.98 -9.92 17.70
N CYS A 18 -16.91 -9.28 18.44
CA CYS A 18 -16.79 -9.03 19.88
C CYS A 18 -17.09 -10.27 20.75
N LEU A 19 -17.58 -11.38 20.16
CA LEU A 19 -17.86 -12.63 20.87
C LEU A 19 -16.69 -13.62 20.87
N GLY A 20 -15.53 -13.22 20.36
CA GLY A 20 -14.28 -13.94 20.58
C GLY A 20 -13.85 -13.79 22.04
N THR A 21 -14.06 -14.83 22.86
CA THR A 21 -13.41 -15.00 24.17
C THR A 21 -11.93 -15.33 24.01
N THR A 22 -11.24 -14.65 23.09
CA THR A 22 -9.85 -14.92 22.76
C THR A 22 -8.98 -14.22 23.78
N ASP A 23 -8.08 -14.99 24.41
CA ASP A 23 -7.14 -14.50 25.39
C ASP A 23 -6.33 -13.31 24.82
N LYS A 24 -6.23 -12.23 25.61
CA LYS A 24 -5.51 -11.01 25.24
C LYS A 24 -4.04 -11.30 24.91
N ASP A 25 -3.42 -12.24 25.61
CA ASP A 25 -2.04 -12.64 25.37
C ASP A 25 -1.88 -13.39 24.04
N VAL A 26 -2.90 -14.16 23.64
CA VAL A 26 -2.94 -14.82 22.32
C VAL A 26 -3.10 -13.78 21.22
N LEU A 27 -3.95 -12.78 21.39
CA LEU A 27 -4.13 -11.71 20.41
C LEU A 27 -2.86 -10.88 20.23
N ILE A 28 -2.18 -10.53 21.33
CA ILE A 28 -0.88 -9.84 21.29
C ILE A 28 0.15 -10.69 20.56
N SER A 29 0.26 -11.98 20.89
CA SER A 29 1.23 -12.90 20.28
C SER A 29 0.99 -13.07 18.78
N GLU A 30 -0.27 -13.27 18.36
CA GLU A 30 -0.63 -13.37 16.95
C GLU A 30 -0.39 -12.07 16.20
N PHE A 31 -0.71 -10.93 16.81
CA PHE A 31 -0.47 -9.63 16.20
C PHE A 31 1.02 -9.39 15.99
N GLN A 32 1.86 -9.67 16.99
CA GLN A 32 3.32 -9.59 16.86
C GLN A 32 3.85 -10.51 15.76
N ARG A 33 3.35 -11.74 15.69
CA ARG A 33 3.73 -12.71 14.65
C ARG A 33 3.40 -12.18 13.25
N LEU A 34 2.23 -11.58 13.06
CA LEU A 34 1.78 -11.02 11.79
C LEU A 34 2.57 -9.79 11.35
N LEU A 35 3.06 -9.01 12.32
CA LEU A 35 3.95 -7.87 12.06
C LEU A 35 5.43 -8.26 11.95
N GLY A 36 5.77 -9.55 11.96
CA GLY A 36 7.17 -10.00 11.91
C GLY A 36 8.01 -9.52 13.10
N PHE A 37 7.40 -9.38 14.28
CA PHE A 37 8.01 -8.93 15.53
C PHE A 37 8.63 -7.51 15.47
N GLN A 38 8.16 -6.67 14.54
CA GLN A 38 8.55 -5.26 14.44
C GLN A 38 8.12 -4.47 15.69
N LEU A 39 6.97 -4.83 16.26
CA LEU A 39 6.37 -4.16 17.42
C LEU A 39 6.51 -5.01 18.70
N ASN A 40 6.81 -4.35 19.81
CA ASN A 40 6.89 -5.01 21.12
C ASN A 40 5.47 -5.33 21.68
N PRO A 41 5.35 -6.21 22.70
CA PRO A 41 4.03 -6.64 23.20
C PRO A 41 3.18 -5.48 23.73
N ALA A 42 3.81 -4.47 24.33
CA ALA A 42 3.12 -3.29 24.84
C ALA A 42 2.52 -2.42 23.72
N GLY A 43 3.26 -2.27 22.60
CA GLY A 43 2.77 -1.61 21.40
C GLY A 43 1.62 -2.39 20.76
N CYS A 44 1.72 -3.71 20.68
CA CYS A 44 0.63 -4.55 20.19
C CYS A 44 -0.64 -4.42 21.04
N ALA A 45 -0.49 -4.44 22.37
CA ALA A 45 -1.59 -4.22 23.29
C ALA A 45 -2.23 -2.84 23.11
N PHE A 46 -1.43 -1.80 22.84
CA PHE A 46 -1.94 -0.45 22.58
C PHE A 46 -2.83 -0.37 21.34
N PHE A 47 -2.40 -0.90 20.19
CA PHE A 47 -3.23 -0.91 18.97
C PHE A 47 -4.46 -1.80 19.12
N LEU A 48 -4.32 -2.95 19.77
CA LEU A 48 -5.46 -3.82 20.07
C LEU A 48 -6.46 -3.11 20.98
N ASP A 49 -6.02 -2.37 21.99
CA ASP A 49 -6.92 -1.62 22.88
C ASP A 49 -7.68 -0.52 22.12
N MET A 50 -7.00 0.21 21.23
CA MET A 50 -7.62 1.24 20.38
C MET A 50 -8.65 0.67 19.40
N THR A 51 -8.52 -0.60 18.98
CA THR A 51 -9.43 -1.24 18.03
C THR A 51 -10.40 -2.22 18.70
N ASN A 52 -10.65 -2.03 19.99
CA ASN A 52 -11.56 -2.85 20.78
C ASN A 52 -11.22 -4.36 20.70
N TRP A 53 -9.92 -4.66 20.76
CA TRP A 53 -9.31 -5.98 20.68
C TRP A 53 -9.62 -6.76 19.39
N ASN A 54 -10.02 -6.06 18.33
CA ASN A 54 -10.17 -6.64 17.01
C ASN A 54 -8.80 -6.68 16.30
N LEU A 55 -8.29 -7.89 16.10
CA LEU A 55 -6.98 -8.13 15.49
C LEU A 55 -6.87 -7.56 14.06
N GLN A 56 -7.89 -7.74 13.23
CA GLN A 56 -7.88 -7.24 11.84
C GLN A 56 -7.84 -5.71 11.81
N ALA A 57 -8.66 -5.07 12.64
CA ALA A 57 -8.65 -3.61 12.77
C ALA A 57 -7.32 -3.10 13.34
N ALA A 58 -6.69 -3.81 14.30
CA ALA A 58 -5.39 -3.44 14.85
C ALA A 58 -4.28 -3.50 13.79
N ILE A 59 -4.32 -4.51 12.92
CA ILE A 59 -3.39 -4.63 11.79
C ILE A 59 -3.56 -3.47 10.81
N GLY A 60 -4.81 -3.14 10.45
CA GLY A 60 -5.09 -1.97 9.62
C GLY A 60 -4.58 -0.69 10.25
N ALA A 61 -4.93 -0.43 11.51
CA ALA A 61 -4.50 0.78 12.23
C ALA A 61 -2.97 0.88 12.38
N TYR A 62 -2.28 -0.26 12.58
CA TYR A 62 -0.82 -0.28 12.59
C TYR A 62 -0.25 0.07 11.22
N TYR A 63 -0.73 -0.54 10.13
CA TYR A 63 -0.22 -0.21 8.80
C TYR A 63 -0.62 1.18 8.32
N ASP A 64 -1.71 1.76 8.80
CA ASP A 64 -2.08 3.16 8.51
C ASP A 64 -1.20 4.15 9.30
N PHE A 65 -0.69 3.74 10.47
CA PHE A 65 0.19 4.56 11.32
C PHE A 65 1.68 4.41 10.96
N GLU A 66 2.14 3.16 10.84
CA GLU A 66 3.48 2.75 10.43
C GLU A 66 3.64 2.69 8.92
N SER A 67 2.59 2.93 8.11
CA SER A 67 2.83 3.31 6.73
C SER A 67 3.71 4.53 6.84
N PRO A 68 5.02 4.41 6.54
CA PRO A 68 5.83 5.60 6.52
C PRO A 68 5.14 6.55 5.54
N ASN A 69 5.37 7.83 5.70
CA ASN A 69 5.15 8.77 4.62
C ASN A 69 6.10 8.45 3.45
N ILE A 70 6.22 7.18 3.00
CA ILE A 70 6.72 6.83 1.68
C ILE A 70 5.64 7.37 0.76
N SER A 71 5.79 8.65 0.46
CA SER A 71 5.09 9.28 -0.64
C SER A 71 5.41 8.44 -1.87
N VAL A 72 4.38 7.86 -2.48
CA VAL A 72 4.55 7.13 -3.73
C VAL A 72 5.17 8.11 -4.74
N PRO A 73 6.35 7.79 -5.31
CA PRO A 73 7.03 8.72 -6.20
C PRO A 73 6.12 9.01 -7.39
N SER A 74 6.06 10.28 -7.77
CA SER A 74 5.23 10.74 -8.88
C SER A 74 6.10 11.27 -10.01
N MET A 75 5.68 11.04 -11.24
CA MET A 75 6.38 11.52 -12.44
C MET A 75 5.36 12.03 -13.44
N SER A 76 5.66 13.16 -14.07
CA SER A 76 4.91 13.64 -15.22
C SER A 76 5.83 13.87 -16.41
N PHE A 77 5.34 13.50 -17.58
CA PHE A 77 5.95 13.84 -18.85
C PHE A 77 5.86 15.35 -19.09
N VAL A 78 6.96 15.95 -19.57
CA VAL A 78 7.00 17.37 -19.92
C VAL A 78 7.00 17.54 -21.43
N GLU A 79 7.98 16.94 -22.12
CA GLU A 79 8.09 17.00 -23.58
C GLU A 79 9.06 15.95 -24.13
N ASP A 80 8.92 15.67 -25.42
CA ASP A 80 9.94 15.00 -26.21
C ASP A 80 11.05 16.00 -26.54
N VAL A 81 12.30 15.67 -26.18
CA VAL A 81 13.44 16.57 -26.38
C VAL A 81 14.08 16.35 -27.75
N THR A 82 14.09 15.11 -28.23
CA THR A 82 14.61 14.78 -29.57
C THR A 82 13.48 14.44 -30.52
N ILE A 83 13.07 13.18 -30.56
CA ILE A 83 12.13 12.67 -31.56
C ILE A 83 10.71 12.96 -31.09
N GLY A 84 10.02 13.91 -31.70
CA GLY A 84 8.66 14.30 -31.31
C GLY A 84 7.56 13.40 -31.89
N GLU A 85 6.30 13.68 -31.54
CA GLU A 85 5.16 13.08 -32.21
C GLU A 85 5.14 13.46 -33.70
N GLY A 86 4.98 12.47 -34.58
CA GLY A 86 4.90 12.67 -36.03
C GLY A 86 6.24 12.83 -36.74
N GLU A 87 7.37 12.81 -36.03
CA GLU A 87 8.68 12.79 -36.68
C GLU A 87 9.01 11.43 -37.28
N SER A 88 9.56 11.43 -38.49
CA SER A 88 9.95 10.22 -39.21
C SER A 88 11.46 9.98 -39.08
N ILE A 89 11.83 8.74 -38.73
CA ILE A 89 13.21 8.27 -38.78
C ILE A 89 13.32 7.29 -39.95
N PRO A 90 14.29 7.45 -40.87
CA PRO A 90 14.48 6.51 -41.98
C PRO A 90 14.79 5.08 -41.49
N PRO A 91 14.51 4.05 -42.31
CA PRO A 91 14.89 2.68 -42.00
C PRO A 91 16.39 2.55 -41.68
N ASP A 92 16.72 1.58 -40.83
CA ASP A 92 18.09 1.22 -40.44
C ASP A 92 18.94 2.37 -39.88
N THR A 93 18.29 3.42 -39.37
CA THR A 93 18.97 4.60 -38.81
C THR A 93 19.04 4.50 -37.28
N GLN A 94 20.25 4.60 -36.72
CA GLN A 94 20.43 4.70 -35.28
C GLN A 94 19.99 6.07 -34.77
N PHE A 95 19.34 6.10 -33.61
CA PHE A 95 18.86 7.35 -33.02
C PHE A 95 18.90 7.30 -31.49
N ILE A 96 18.80 8.48 -30.88
CA ILE A 96 18.66 8.66 -29.43
C ILE A 96 17.32 9.31 -29.15
N LYS A 97 16.46 8.61 -28.40
CA LYS A 97 15.21 9.17 -27.88
C LYS A 97 15.46 9.76 -26.50
N THR A 98 15.19 11.05 -26.35
CA THR A 98 15.34 11.78 -25.09
C THR A 98 14.00 12.38 -24.69
N TRP A 99 13.60 12.17 -23.45
CA TRP A 99 12.41 12.76 -22.84
C TRP A 99 12.81 13.72 -21.73
N ARG A 100 12.05 14.80 -21.57
CA ARG A 100 12.07 15.60 -20.35
C ARG A 100 10.92 15.13 -19.45
N ILE A 101 11.27 14.74 -18.24
CA ILE A 101 10.33 14.35 -17.20
C ILE A 101 10.56 15.23 -15.98
N GLN A 102 9.53 15.40 -15.15
CA GLN A 102 9.68 16.05 -13.86
C GLN A 102 9.15 15.15 -12.75
N ASN A 103 9.75 15.31 -11.56
CA ASN A 103 9.13 14.87 -10.33
C ASN A 103 7.95 15.80 -10.02
N SER A 104 6.74 15.26 -10.12
CA SER A 104 5.49 15.98 -9.83
C SER A 104 4.95 15.68 -8.42
N GLY A 105 5.72 14.98 -7.59
CA GLY A 105 5.38 14.66 -6.21
C GLY A 105 5.83 15.74 -5.21
N ALA A 106 5.37 15.60 -3.97
CA ALA A 106 5.76 16.50 -2.87
C ALA A 106 7.17 16.21 -2.32
N GLU A 107 7.69 15.00 -2.55
CA GLU A 107 8.98 14.54 -2.02
C GLU A 107 9.94 14.15 -3.15
N ALA A 108 11.24 14.13 -2.85
CA ALA A 108 12.26 13.67 -3.79
C ALA A 108 12.10 12.18 -4.12
N TRP A 109 12.45 11.77 -5.34
CA TRP A 109 12.47 10.35 -5.69
C TRP A 109 13.47 9.57 -4.82
N PRO A 110 13.13 8.33 -4.41
CA PRO A 110 14.05 7.50 -3.64
C PRO A 110 15.29 7.12 -4.47
N PRO A 111 16.40 6.76 -3.81
CA PRO A 111 17.60 6.31 -4.50
C PRO A 111 17.34 5.04 -5.33
N GLY A 112 18.02 4.91 -6.47
CA GLY A 112 17.95 3.71 -7.32
C GLY A 112 16.77 3.66 -8.30
N VAL A 113 15.96 4.71 -8.39
CA VAL A 113 14.94 4.82 -9.44
C VAL A 113 15.56 4.89 -10.83
N CYS A 114 14.93 4.25 -11.81
CA CYS A 114 15.36 4.27 -13.21
C CYS A 114 14.17 4.13 -14.16
N LEU A 115 14.32 4.66 -15.37
CA LEU A 115 13.39 4.40 -16.46
C LEU A 115 13.55 2.96 -16.95
N LYS A 116 12.44 2.26 -17.17
CA LYS A 116 12.43 0.89 -17.72
C LYS A 116 11.46 0.81 -18.90
N TYR A 117 11.83 0.02 -19.90
CA TYR A 117 10.92 -0.38 -20.96
C TYR A 117 9.91 -1.40 -20.41
N VAL A 118 8.63 -1.25 -20.76
CA VAL A 118 7.52 -2.04 -20.19
C VAL A 118 6.58 -2.69 -21.19
N GLY A 119 6.71 -2.42 -22.50
CA GLY A 119 5.82 -2.98 -23.52
C GLY A 119 5.51 -1.99 -24.62
#